data_AF-A0A673FVS4-F1
#
_entry.id   AF-A0A673FVS4-F1
#
_cell.length_a   1.000
_cell.length_b   1.000
_cell.length_c   1.000
_cell.angle_alpha   90.00
_cell.angle_beta   90.00
_cell.angle_gamma   90.00
#
_symmetry.space_group_name_H-M   'P 1'
#
loop_
_entity.id
_entity.type
_entity.pdbx_description
1 polymer ?
#
loop_
_entity_poly.entity_id
_entity_poly.type
_entity_poly.pdbx_seq_one_letter_code
_entity_poly.pdbx_strand_id
1 'polypeptide(L)'
;MPLHKYPPKIWEALKLQKGIYARLPQHYLRSLQDNAPPSPVHWKPLGVKYRLSPKSGHREQVQDVPIPVYHPPESQSGLWGGEGWISGFRYAKDDKLSTRLRKTWKPQLFNRELYSEILDQRFTVTVTARTLDLIDAAFGF
;
A
#
# COMPACT_ATOMS: atom_id res chain seq x y z
N MET A 1 16.77 -34.78 9.57
CA MET A 1 16.53 -33.38 9.95
C MET A 1 15.12 -33.28 10.54
N PRO A 2 14.93 -32.73 11.75
CA PRO A 2 13.58 -32.56 12.30
C PRO A 2 12.82 -31.50 11.50
N LEU A 3 11.54 -31.74 11.22
CA LEU A 3 10.62 -30.78 10.60
C LEU A 3 9.83 -30.05 11.69
N HIS A 4 9.51 -28.77 11.46
CA HIS A 4 8.62 -28.03 12.35
C HIS A 4 7.18 -28.58 12.25
N LYS A 5 6.49 -28.67 13.40
CA LYS A 5 5.06 -29.03 13.46
C LYS A 5 4.16 -28.01 12.74
N TYR A 6 4.54 -26.72 12.78
CA TYR A 6 3.81 -25.62 12.16
C TYR A 6 4.74 -24.80 11.26
N PRO A 7 4.28 -24.34 10.08
CA PRO A 7 5.10 -23.54 9.18
C PRO A 7 5.42 -22.16 9.78
N PRO A 8 6.62 -21.59 9.58
CA PRO A 8 6.99 -20.29 10.12
C PRO A 8 6.03 -19.14 9.77
N LYS A 9 5.38 -19.21 8.60
CA LYS A 9 4.40 -18.21 8.13
C LYS A 9 3.20 -18.03 9.06
N ILE A 10 2.82 -19.04 9.86
CA ILE A 10 1.65 -18.97 10.75
C ILE A 10 1.99 -18.69 12.20
N TRP A 11 3.27 -18.53 12.55
CA TRP A 11 3.68 -18.38 13.95
C TRP A 11 3.11 -17.11 14.59
N GLU A 12 3.04 -15.99 13.86
CA GLU A 12 2.42 -14.75 14.36
C GLU A 12 0.91 -14.94 14.61
N ALA A 13 0.20 -15.64 13.72
CA ALA A 13 -1.22 -15.95 13.94
C ALA A 13 -1.43 -16.85 15.17
N LEU A 14 -0.54 -17.84 15.38
CA LEU A 14 -0.58 -18.69 16.57
C LEU A 14 -0.27 -17.93 17.86
N LYS A 15 0.57 -16.90 17.80
CA LYS A 15 0.89 -16.02 18.93
C LYS A 15 -0.34 -15.23 19.37
N LEU A 16 -1.16 -14.76 18.41
CA LEU A 16 -2.41 -14.06 18.70
C LEU A 16 -3.45 -14.93 19.42
N GLN A 17 -3.40 -16.25 19.23
CA GLN A 17 -4.32 -17.21 19.84
C GLN A 17 -3.92 -17.65 21.26
N LYS A 18 -2.77 -17.21 21.78
CA LYS A 18 -2.23 -17.66 23.07
C LYS A 18 -1.85 -16.51 23.99
N GLY A 19 -1.80 -16.81 25.29
CA GLY A 19 -1.29 -15.90 26.31
C GLY A 19 -2.12 -14.62 26.44
N ILE A 20 -1.43 -13.48 26.57
CA ILE A 20 -2.09 -12.18 26.75
C ILE A 20 -2.84 -11.70 25.50
N TYR A 21 -2.37 -12.08 24.29
CA TYR A 21 -3.00 -11.66 23.04
C TYR A 21 -4.39 -12.27 22.84
N ALA A 22 -4.61 -13.47 23.37
CA ALA A 22 -5.93 -14.13 23.34
C ALA A 22 -7.00 -13.40 24.18
N ARG A 23 -6.58 -12.51 25.09
CA ARG A 23 -7.49 -11.69 25.91
C ARG A 23 -7.84 -10.34 25.28
N LEU A 24 -7.28 -10.04 24.11
CA LEU A 24 -7.60 -8.80 23.40
C LEU A 24 -9.07 -8.81 22.93
N PRO A 25 -9.70 -7.63 22.80
CA PRO A 25 -11.07 -7.55 22.29
C PRO A 25 -11.23 -8.19 20.91
N GLN A 26 -12.31 -8.94 20.74
CA GLN A 26 -12.56 -9.71 19.52
C GLN A 26 -12.65 -8.84 18.26
N HIS A 27 -13.21 -7.63 18.37
CA HIS A 27 -13.33 -6.71 17.23
C HIS A 27 -11.95 -6.24 16.73
N TYR A 28 -11.00 -6.00 17.64
CA TYR A 28 -9.64 -5.61 17.31
C TYR A 28 -8.84 -6.77 16.70
N LEU A 29 -9.02 -7.99 17.22
CA LEU A 29 -8.40 -9.19 16.63
C LEU A 29 -8.90 -9.44 15.20
N ARG A 30 -10.18 -9.16 14.91
CA ARG A 30 -10.75 -9.25 13.56
C ARG A 30 -10.14 -8.20 12.62
N SER A 31 -9.97 -6.95 13.06
CA SER A 31 -9.36 -5.91 12.21
C SER A 31 -7.89 -6.20 11.92
N LEU A 32 -7.13 -6.81 12.83
CA LEU A 32 -5.75 -7.23 12.58
C LEU A 32 -5.65 -8.37 11.55
N GLN A 33 -6.70 -9.17 11.41
CA GLN A 33 -6.76 -10.27 10.45
C GLN A 33 -7.29 -9.83 9.08
N ASP A 34 -7.75 -8.58 8.96
CA ASP A 34 -8.19 -8.04 7.70
C ASP A 34 -6.99 -7.90 6.75
N ASN A 35 -7.08 -8.59 5.62
CA ASN A 35 -6.07 -8.58 4.56
C ASN A 35 -6.65 -8.01 3.27
N ALA A 36 -7.68 -7.17 3.37
CA ALA A 36 -8.24 -6.46 2.22
C ALA A 36 -7.13 -5.72 1.45
N PRO A 37 -7.08 -5.86 0.11
CA PRO A 37 -6.06 -5.20 -0.68
C PRO A 37 -6.26 -3.67 -0.62
N PRO A 38 -5.17 -2.89 -0.51
CA PRO A 38 -5.27 -1.44 -0.51
C PRO A 38 -5.74 -0.91 -1.86
N SER A 39 -6.21 0.34 -1.87
CA SER A 39 -6.59 1.01 -3.11
C SER A 39 -5.38 1.22 -4.04
N PRO A 40 -5.55 1.15 -5.36
CA PRO A 40 -4.48 1.37 -6.31
C PRO A 40 -4.02 2.84 -6.29
N VAL A 41 -2.71 3.05 -6.08
CA VAL A 41 -2.08 4.39 -6.06
C VAL A 41 -1.09 4.53 -7.22
N HIS A 42 -0.07 3.67 -7.26
CA HIS A 42 1.05 3.77 -8.20
C HIS A 42 0.88 2.95 -9.49
N TRP A 43 -0.30 2.36 -9.68
CA TRP A 43 -0.62 1.50 -10.81
C TRP A 43 -2.11 1.65 -11.15
N LYS A 44 -2.48 1.31 -12.39
CA LYS A 44 -3.87 1.39 -12.86
C LYS A 44 -4.49 0.00 -12.87
N PRO A 45 -5.65 -0.21 -12.22
CA PRO A 45 -6.34 -1.50 -12.26
C PRO A 45 -6.88 -1.79 -13.64
N LEU A 46 -6.88 -3.07 -14.02
CA LEU A 46 -7.36 -3.53 -15.32
C LEU A 46 -8.89 -3.46 -15.44
N GLY A 47 -9.61 -3.53 -14.31
CA GLY A 47 -11.08 -3.45 -14.26
C GLY A 47 -11.83 -4.66 -14.84
N VAL A 48 -11.12 -5.61 -15.44
CA VAL A 48 -11.68 -6.82 -16.04
C VAL A 48 -10.95 -8.06 -15.52
N LYS A 49 -11.65 -9.19 -15.40
CA LYS A 49 -11.04 -10.49 -15.02
C LYS A 49 -10.45 -11.25 -16.20
N TYR A 50 -10.90 -10.94 -17.42
CA TYR A 50 -10.49 -11.61 -18.64
C TYR A 50 -10.22 -10.59 -19.73
N ARG A 51 -9.20 -10.86 -20.54
CA ARG A 51 -8.85 -10.07 -21.72
C ARG A 51 -8.57 -11.01 -22.89
N LEU A 52 -8.93 -10.59 -24.10
CA LEU A 52 -8.49 -11.29 -25.31
C LEU A 52 -7.02 -10.98 -25.56
N SER A 53 -6.21 -12.02 -25.69
CA SER A 53 -4.79 -11.91 -25.99
C SER A 53 -4.61 -11.26 -27.36
N PRO A 54 -3.90 -10.12 -27.48
CA PRO A 54 -3.72 -9.46 -28.76
C PRO A 54 -2.99 -10.31 -29.80
N LYS A 55 -2.21 -11.32 -29.35
CA LYS A 55 -1.41 -12.18 -30.23
C LYS A 55 -2.15 -13.43 -30.69
N SER A 56 -2.89 -14.08 -29.79
CA SER A 56 -3.52 -15.38 -30.06
C SER A 56 -5.04 -15.31 -30.23
N GLY A 57 -5.67 -14.21 -29.83
CA GLY A 57 -7.14 -14.08 -29.81
C GLY A 57 -7.83 -14.94 -28.73
N HIS A 58 -7.08 -15.69 -27.93
CA HIS A 58 -7.65 -16.50 -26.85
C HIS A 58 -8.00 -15.64 -25.62
N ARG A 59 -9.00 -16.10 -24.85
CA ARG A 59 -9.41 -15.48 -23.60
C ARG A 59 -8.42 -15.84 -22.49
N GLU A 60 -7.66 -14.87 -22.01
CA GLU A 60 -6.72 -15.03 -20.90
C GLU A 60 -7.27 -14.38 -19.63
N GLN A 61 -7.03 -15.02 -18.48
CA GLN A 61 -7.33 -14.41 -17.18
C GLN A 61 -6.23 -13.40 -16.85
N VAL A 62 -6.62 -12.21 -16.43
CA VAL A 62 -5.70 -11.15 -16.01
C VAL A 62 -5.89 -10.87 -14.53
N GLN A 63 -4.80 -10.51 -13.86
CA GLN A 63 -4.78 -10.22 -12.43
C GLN A 63 -4.09 -8.90 -12.18
N ASP A 64 -4.66 -8.14 -11.26
CA ASP A 64 -4.11 -6.90 -10.76
C ASP A 64 -3.08 -7.22 -9.66
N VAL A 65 -1.80 -6.90 -9.92
CA VAL A 65 -0.70 -7.15 -8.99
C VAL A 65 -0.21 -5.82 -8.43
N PRO A 66 -0.32 -5.57 -7.11
CA PRO A 66 0.08 -4.30 -6.53
C PRO A 66 1.60 -4.12 -6.58
N ILE A 67 2.04 -2.87 -6.77
CA ILE A 67 3.46 -2.51 -6.69
C ILE A 67 3.90 -2.46 -5.22
N PRO A 68 4.99 -3.12 -4.81
CA PRO A 68 5.53 -2.99 -3.47
C PRO A 68 5.95 -1.55 -3.18
N VAL A 69 5.35 -0.96 -2.14
CA VAL A 69 5.65 0.40 -1.69
C VAL A 69 6.45 0.33 -0.40
N TYR A 70 7.54 1.10 -0.35
CA TYR A 70 8.30 1.30 0.89
C TYR A 70 7.80 2.56 1.60
N HIS A 71 7.34 2.40 2.83
CA HIS A 71 6.90 3.48 3.70
C HIS A 71 8.04 3.85 4.66
N PRO A 72 8.73 4.98 4.47
CA PRO A 72 9.80 5.41 5.36
C PRO A 72 9.19 5.93 6.69
N PRO A 73 9.97 6.03 7.79
CA PRO A 73 9.43 6.42 9.10
C PRO A 73 8.73 7.78 9.11
N GLU A 74 9.16 8.72 8.26
CA GLU A 74 8.54 10.05 8.11
C GLU A 74 7.12 9.98 7.52
N SER A 75 6.76 8.86 6.87
CA SER A 75 5.38 8.63 6.42
C SER A 75 4.43 8.34 7.56
N GLN A 76 4.94 7.85 8.71
CA GLN A 76 4.12 7.54 9.89
C GLN A 76 3.85 8.77 10.75
N SER A 77 4.62 9.86 10.56
CA SER A 77 4.38 11.15 11.20
C SER A 77 3.58 12.13 10.35
N GLY A 78 3.23 11.75 9.12
CA GLY A 78 2.47 12.58 8.17
C GLY A 78 1.28 11.85 7.56
N LEU A 79 0.58 12.50 6.62
CA LEU A 79 -0.56 11.93 5.90
C LEU A 79 -0.27 11.87 4.41
N TRP A 80 0.14 10.70 3.91
CA TRP A 80 0.65 10.54 2.54
C TRP A 80 -0.35 9.95 1.54
N GLY A 81 -1.59 9.66 1.97
CA GLY A 81 -2.68 9.29 1.05
C GLY A 81 -2.44 7.98 0.30
N GLY A 82 -1.68 7.04 0.90
CA GLY A 82 -1.28 5.77 0.29
C GLY A 82 -0.03 5.85 -0.60
N GLU A 83 0.57 7.02 -0.76
CA GLU A 83 1.84 7.16 -1.45
C GLU A 83 3.03 6.68 -0.59
N GLY A 84 4.15 6.43 -1.26
CA GLY A 84 5.39 6.01 -0.62
C GLY A 84 6.50 5.89 -1.65
N TRP A 85 7.64 5.37 -1.23
CA TRP A 85 8.79 5.23 -2.11
C TRP A 85 8.66 3.96 -2.94
N ILE A 86 8.86 4.10 -4.25
CA ILE A 86 8.94 2.97 -5.16
C ILE A 86 10.41 2.79 -5.52
N SER A 87 10.98 1.63 -5.21
CA SER A 87 12.33 1.28 -5.64
C SER A 87 12.27 0.15 -6.65
N GLY A 88 12.78 0.41 -7.85
CA GLY A 88 12.74 -0.54 -8.95
C GLY A 88 13.86 -0.29 -9.95
N PHE A 89 13.63 -0.75 -11.18
CA PHE A 89 14.59 -0.63 -12.26
C PHE A 89 13.93 0.06 -13.46
N ARG A 90 14.74 0.79 -14.21
CA ARG A 90 14.37 1.32 -15.53
C ARG A 90 15.47 0.98 -16.54
N TYR A 91 15.12 0.87 -17.81
CA TYR A 91 16.12 0.78 -18.87
C TYR A 91 16.47 2.17 -19.39
N ALA A 92 17.72 2.39 -19.79
CA ALA A 92 18.11 3.67 -20.41
C ALA A 92 17.34 3.87 -21.74
N LYS A 93 16.87 5.10 -21.98
CA LYS A 93 16.06 5.46 -23.16
C LYS A 93 14.78 4.62 -23.35
N ASP A 94 14.32 3.95 -22.28
CA ASP A 94 13.18 3.01 -22.29
C ASP A 94 13.32 1.85 -23.28
N ASP A 95 14.56 1.51 -23.67
CA ASP A 95 14.88 0.40 -24.55
C ASP A 95 15.37 -0.82 -23.75
N LYS A 96 14.71 -1.96 -23.91
CA LYS A 96 15.04 -3.21 -23.20
C LYS A 96 16.46 -3.71 -23.47
N LEU A 97 17.04 -3.38 -24.63
CA LEU A 97 18.42 -3.77 -24.99
C LEU A 97 19.48 -2.85 -24.35
N SER A 98 19.06 -1.70 -23.84
CA SER A 98 19.92 -0.73 -23.17
C SER A 98 20.19 -1.11 -21.71
N THR A 99 21.11 -0.42 -21.05
CA THR A 99 21.52 -0.72 -19.67
C THR A 99 20.38 -0.57 -18.66
N ARG A 100 20.26 -1.56 -17.75
CA ARG A 100 19.31 -1.53 -16.63
C ARG A 100 19.86 -0.70 -15.46
N LEU A 101 19.12 0.31 -15.04
CA LEU A 101 19.49 1.24 -13.97
C LEU A 101 18.51 1.14 -12.79
N ARG A 102 19.02 1.18 -11.56
CA ARG A 102 18.19 1.27 -10.36
C ARG A 102 17.61 2.69 -10.25
N LYS A 103 16.31 2.81 -9.99
CA LYS A 103 15.63 4.09 -9.79
C LYS A 103 14.72 4.00 -8.57
N THR A 104 14.78 5.05 -7.76
CA THR A 104 13.81 5.27 -6.68
C THR A 104 12.98 6.49 -7.03
N TRP A 105 11.66 6.32 -7.00
CA TRP A 105 10.68 7.39 -7.15
C TRP A 105 10.16 7.76 -5.76
N LYS A 106 10.24 9.04 -5.44
CA LYS A 106 9.81 9.60 -4.15
C LYS A 106 8.58 10.49 -4.38
N PRO A 107 7.61 10.49 -3.45
CA PRO A 107 6.47 11.38 -3.53
C PRO A 107 6.89 12.83 -3.27
N GLN A 108 6.06 13.77 -3.71
CA GLN A 108 6.23 15.19 -3.40
C GLN A 108 5.55 15.51 -2.08
N LEU A 109 6.30 16.11 -1.15
CA LEU A 109 5.84 16.40 0.21
C LEU A 109 5.66 17.90 0.41
N PHE A 110 4.61 18.27 1.13
CA PHE A 110 4.29 19.64 1.51
C PHE A 110 3.95 19.71 2.98
N ASN A 111 4.35 20.78 3.66
CA ASN A 111 3.86 21.06 5.01
C ASN A 111 2.64 21.98 4.89
N ARG A 112 1.50 21.53 5.42
CA ARG A 112 0.23 22.26 5.39
C ARG A 112 -0.40 22.26 6.76
N GLU A 113 -1.18 23.31 7.03
CA GLU A 113 -2.00 23.41 8.23
C GLU A 113 -3.41 22.92 7.89
N LEU A 114 -3.90 21.93 8.63
CA LEU A 114 -5.23 21.36 8.49
C LEU A 114 -6.01 21.60 9.78
N TYR A 115 -7.29 21.94 9.67
CA TYR A 115 -8.17 22.15 10.82
C TYR A 115 -9.17 20.99 10.91
N SER A 116 -9.30 20.38 12.08
CA SER A 116 -10.31 19.35 12.34
C SER A 116 -11.44 19.94 13.18
N GLU A 117 -12.66 19.86 12.65
CA GLU A 117 -13.87 20.33 13.35
C GLU A 117 -14.20 19.48 14.59
N ILE A 118 -13.91 18.17 14.53
CA ILE A 118 -14.22 17.23 15.62
C ILE A 118 -13.34 17.49 16.85
N LEU A 119 -12.07 17.82 16.62
CA LEU A 119 -11.10 18.06 17.68
C LEU A 119 -10.93 19.55 18.02
N ASP A 120 -11.53 20.44 17.22
CA ASP A 120 -11.37 21.90 17.29
C ASP A 120 -9.90 22.33 17.37
N GLN A 121 -9.04 21.72 16.55
CA GLN A 121 -7.59 21.94 16.59
C GLN A 121 -7.00 22.02 15.18
N ARG A 122 -5.97 22.87 15.03
CA ARG A 122 -5.12 22.93 13.83
C ARG A 122 -3.88 22.07 13.98
N PHE A 123 -3.53 21.36 12.91
CA PHE A 123 -2.38 20.48 12.82
C PHE A 123 -1.47 20.93 11.68
N THR A 124 -0.18 21.07 11.95
CA THR A 124 0.84 21.24 10.89
C THR A 124 1.38 19.87 10.52
N VAL A 125 0.97 19.34 9.38
CA VAL A 125 1.27 17.95 8.95
C VAL A 125 1.91 17.93 7.57
N THR A 126 2.83 16.99 7.37
CA THR A 126 3.40 16.70 6.05
C THR A 126 2.41 15.89 5.22
N VAL A 127 1.97 16.44 4.10
CA VAL A 127 0.98 15.88 3.19
C VAL A 127 1.51 15.74 1.77
N THR A 128 0.93 14.83 0.98
CA THR A 128 1.14 14.73 -0.47
C THR A 128 0.01 15.45 -1.21
N ALA A 129 0.20 15.75 -2.51
CA ALA A 129 -0.85 16.34 -3.33
C ALA A 129 -2.11 15.47 -3.36
N ARG A 130 -1.93 14.14 -3.50
CA ARG A 130 -3.04 13.17 -3.46
C ARG A 130 -3.82 13.22 -2.16
N THR A 131 -3.17 13.41 -1.02
CA THR A 131 -3.88 13.54 0.27
C THR A 131 -4.84 14.74 0.23
N LEU A 132 -4.41 15.88 -0.32
CA LEU A 132 -5.27 17.05 -0.47
C LEU A 132 -6.46 16.78 -1.40
N ASP A 133 -6.23 16.14 -2.55
CA ASP A 133 -7.30 15.77 -3.47
C ASP A 133 -8.33 14.82 -2.83
N LEU A 134 -7.87 13.89 -1.96
CA LEU A 134 -8.74 12.97 -1.22
C LEU A 134 -9.55 13.67 -0.13
N ILE A 135 -8.97 14.67 0.54
CA ILE A 135 -9.67 15.53 1.51
C ILE A 135 -10.78 16.32 0.80
N ASP A 136 -10.47 16.93 -0.34
CA ASP A 136 -11.44 17.67 -1.15
C ASP A 136 -12.57 16.76 -1.63
N ALA A 137 -12.26 15.53 -2.06
CA ALA A 137 -13.25 14.53 -2.45
C ALA A 137 -14.12 14.02 -1.27
N ALA A 138 -13.61 14.10 -0.04
CA ALA A 138 -14.32 13.74 1.18
C ALA A 138 -15.08 14.93 1.81
N PHE A 139 -14.98 16.13 1.23
CA PHE A 139 -15.62 17.38 1.69
C PHE A 139 -15.17 17.87 3.07
N GLY A 140 -13.98 17.48 3.53
CA GLY A 140 -13.48 17.91 4.84
C GLY A 140 -12.31 17.06 5.34
N PHE A 141 -11.58 17.61 6.31
CA PHE A 141 -10.50 16.94 7.02
C PHE A 141 -10.95 16.41 8.39
#